data_AF-A0A1H6JEJ9-F1
#
_entry.id   AF-A0A1H6JEJ9-F1
#
_cell.length_a   1.000
_cell.length_b   1.000
_cell.length_c   1.000
_cell.angle_alpha   90.00
_cell.angle_beta   90.00
_cell.angle_gamma   90.00
#
_symmetry.space_group_name_H-M   'P 1'
#
loop_
_entity.id
_entity.type
_entity.pdbx_description
1 polymer ?
#
loop_
_entity_poly.entity_id
_entity_poly.type
_entity_poly.pdbx_seq_one_letter_code
_entity_poly.pdbx_strand_id
1 'polypeptide(L)'
;MSAKSPTPQSHESSESEYDCGFDACDDVFTEGTGVNSSFCSTDCYYRHKGKSALQQIKSDHRFCATCFQRVKTTSAPSEDWVDRGSSPMDVALANGAVLTNGDGEITLDATECRHARPTATDSAIGYQYRTENTTLVVDDVDSGDPYQRLERTKWGCKCGNVDLSERHEVLEDVEIESILPSLWRCLVALVQDNAIGPDQVDANAALKDRFLGAARESWRDWRFIIGYALYGPGVNR
;
A
#
# COMPACT_ATOMS: atom_id res chain seq x y z
N MET A 1 -26.41 -71.06 24.11
CA MET A 1 -25.23 -70.51 23.41
C MET A 1 -25.53 -69.04 23.13
N SER A 2 -25.05 -68.13 23.98
CA SER A 2 -25.31 -66.69 23.81
C SER A 2 -24.31 -66.11 22.82
N ALA A 3 -24.82 -65.64 21.68
CA ALA A 3 -24.05 -64.89 20.71
C ALA A 3 -23.62 -63.55 21.34
N LYS A 4 -22.31 -63.32 21.49
CA LYS A 4 -21.77 -62.01 21.84
C LYS A 4 -21.96 -61.10 20.63
N SER A 5 -22.76 -60.05 20.77
CA SER A 5 -22.84 -58.98 19.77
C SER A 5 -21.43 -58.38 19.55
N PRO A 6 -20.98 -58.23 18.31
CA PRO A 6 -19.67 -57.64 18.03
C PRO A 6 -19.65 -56.19 18.52
N THR A 7 -18.62 -55.86 19.29
CA THR A 7 -18.34 -54.48 19.72
C THR A 7 -18.14 -53.61 18.48
N PRO A 8 -18.78 -52.43 18.38
CA PRO A 8 -18.56 -51.52 17.25
C PRO A 8 -17.07 -51.16 17.21
N GLN A 9 -16.41 -51.42 16.08
CA GLN A 9 -15.07 -50.89 15.84
C GLN A 9 -15.23 -49.37 15.67
N SER A 10 -14.73 -48.62 16.65
CA SER A 10 -14.55 -47.18 16.52
C SER A 10 -13.57 -46.96 15.38
N HIS A 11 -14.07 -46.47 14.25
CA HIS A 11 -13.23 -45.90 13.22
C HIS A 11 -12.53 -44.69 13.84
N GLU A 12 -11.24 -44.84 14.17
CA GLU A 12 -10.35 -43.71 14.41
C GLU A 12 -10.26 -42.94 13.09
N SER A 13 -11.12 -41.95 12.93
CA SER A 13 -10.95 -40.95 11.89
C SER A 13 -9.70 -40.16 12.25
N SER A 14 -8.61 -40.40 11.53
CA SER A 14 -7.43 -39.54 11.59
C SER A 14 -7.87 -38.12 11.23
N GLU A 15 -7.76 -37.19 12.17
CA GLU A 15 -8.04 -35.78 11.91
C GLU A 15 -7.07 -35.27 10.84
N SER A 16 -7.57 -34.53 9.85
CA SER A 16 -6.73 -33.91 8.83
C SER A 16 -5.87 -32.80 9.43
N GLU A 17 -4.58 -32.81 9.13
CA GLU A 17 -3.62 -31.76 9.48
C GLU A 17 -3.47 -30.76 8.32
N TYR A 18 -3.30 -29.48 8.65
CA TYR A 18 -3.18 -28.36 7.72
C TYR A 18 -1.99 -27.46 8.09
N ASP A 19 -1.28 -26.95 7.09
CA ASP A 19 -0.19 -25.99 7.29
C ASP A 19 -0.72 -24.59 7.58
N CYS A 20 -0.03 -23.86 8.47
CA CYS A 20 -0.35 -22.46 8.72
C CYS A 20 -0.12 -21.57 7.48
N GLY A 21 -1.12 -20.76 7.11
CA GLY A 21 -1.05 -19.82 5.99
C GLY A 21 -0.19 -18.57 6.24
N PHE A 22 0.46 -18.45 7.39
CA PHE A 22 1.46 -17.42 7.64
C PHE A 22 2.84 -17.97 7.27
N ASP A 23 3.46 -17.40 6.25
CA ASP A 23 4.69 -17.91 5.61
C ASP A 23 5.94 -17.98 6.49
N ALA A 24 5.89 -17.39 7.68
CA ALA A 24 6.98 -17.47 8.67
C ALA A 24 6.61 -18.36 9.88
N CYS A 25 5.61 -19.23 9.73
CA CYS A 25 5.16 -20.19 10.73
C CYS A 25 5.05 -21.57 10.08
N ASP A 26 5.85 -22.52 10.57
CA ASP A 26 5.89 -23.90 10.09
C ASP A 26 4.99 -24.84 10.92
N ASP A 27 4.14 -24.28 11.80
CA ASP A 27 3.23 -25.06 12.62
C ASP A 27 2.07 -25.63 11.80
N VAL A 28 1.62 -26.81 12.18
CA VAL A 28 0.41 -27.45 11.66
C VAL A 28 -0.74 -27.33 12.65
N PHE A 29 -1.98 -27.38 12.14
CA PHE A 29 -3.20 -27.36 12.95
C PHE A 29 -4.25 -28.32 12.38
N THR A 30 -5.24 -28.69 13.21
CA THR A 30 -6.38 -29.52 12.77
C THR A 30 -7.59 -28.65 12.47
N GLU A 31 -8.54 -29.15 11.67
CA GLU A 31 -9.72 -28.36 11.22
C GLU A 31 -10.48 -27.66 12.38
N GLY A 32 -10.57 -28.31 13.55
CA GLY A 32 -11.27 -27.77 14.72
C GLY A 32 -10.48 -26.72 15.53
N THR A 33 -9.18 -26.58 15.29
CA THR A 33 -8.29 -25.68 16.04
C THR A 33 -7.81 -24.47 15.23
N GLY A 34 -8.03 -24.49 13.91
CA GLY A 34 -7.62 -23.42 13.00
C GLY A 34 -8.39 -22.13 13.18
N VAL A 35 -7.67 -21.01 13.21
CA VAL A 35 -8.25 -19.68 13.10
C VAL A 35 -8.55 -19.39 11.63
N ASN A 36 -9.82 -19.08 11.34
CA ASN A 36 -10.31 -18.81 10.00
C ASN A 36 -9.96 -19.91 8.97
N SER A 37 -9.89 -21.17 9.44
CA SER A 37 -9.56 -22.36 8.63
C SER A 37 -8.21 -22.29 7.88
N SER A 38 -7.30 -21.40 8.27
CA SER A 38 -6.02 -21.22 7.54
C SER A 38 -4.84 -20.87 8.43
N PHE A 39 -5.02 -20.63 9.72
CA PHE A 39 -3.93 -20.20 10.61
C PHE A 39 -3.94 -21.02 11.90
N CYS A 40 -2.77 -21.40 12.39
CA CYS A 40 -2.63 -22.14 13.65
C CYS A 40 -2.98 -21.30 14.90
N SER A 41 -3.00 -19.97 14.78
CA SER A 41 -3.27 -19.05 15.90
C SER A 41 -3.85 -17.71 15.43
N THR A 42 -4.44 -16.97 16.36
CA THR A 42 -4.92 -15.60 16.13
C THR A 42 -3.78 -14.66 15.76
N ASP A 43 -2.60 -14.87 16.34
CA ASP A 43 -1.44 -14.02 16.07
C ASP A 43 -0.90 -14.24 14.66
N CYS A 44 -0.85 -15.49 14.19
CA CYS A 44 -0.50 -15.81 12.80
C CYS A 44 -1.49 -15.18 11.82
N TYR A 45 -2.79 -15.22 12.14
CA TYR A 45 -3.82 -14.51 11.35
C TYR A 45 -3.54 -13.00 11.28
N TYR A 46 -3.30 -12.33 12.41
CA TYR A 46 -3.02 -10.89 12.41
C TYR A 46 -1.70 -10.55 11.73
N ARG A 47 -0.62 -11.31 11.95
CA ARG A 47 0.65 -11.10 11.24
C ARG A 47 0.50 -11.22 9.73
N HIS A 48 -0.28 -12.20 9.26
CA HIS A 48 -0.57 -12.36 7.84
C HIS A 48 -1.33 -11.14 7.28
N LYS A 49 -2.36 -10.66 7.99
CA LYS A 49 -3.11 -9.46 7.59
C LYS A 49 -2.25 -8.20 7.61
N GLY A 50 -1.46 -7.99 8.66
CA GLY A 50 -0.58 -6.83 8.76
C GLY A 50 0.60 -6.87 7.79
N LYS A 51 1.11 -8.06 7.42
CA LYS A 51 2.06 -8.21 6.31
C LYS A 51 1.45 -7.68 5.00
N SER A 52 0.20 -8.02 4.71
CA SER A 52 -0.50 -7.55 3.51
C SER A 52 -0.65 -6.02 3.52
N ALA A 53 -1.09 -5.44 4.64
CA ALA A 53 -1.18 -3.98 4.78
C ALA A 53 0.21 -3.29 4.69
N LEU A 54 1.25 -3.89 5.25
CA LEU A 54 2.61 -3.36 5.15
C LEU A 54 3.14 -3.38 3.71
N GLN A 55 2.78 -4.39 2.92
CA GLN A 55 3.12 -4.39 1.49
C GLN A 55 2.39 -3.28 0.73
N GLN A 56 1.15 -2.97 1.10
CA GLN A 56 0.45 -1.83 0.53
C GLN A 56 1.12 -0.50 0.90
N ILE A 57 1.53 -0.32 2.17
CA ILE A 57 2.31 0.85 2.60
C ILE A 57 3.60 0.98 1.79
N LYS A 58 4.33 -0.12 1.57
CA LYS A 58 5.55 -0.13 0.75
C LYS A 58 5.30 0.31 -0.70
N SER A 59 4.19 -0.14 -1.28
CA SER A 59 3.81 0.25 -2.64
C SER A 59 3.24 1.67 -2.74
N ASP A 60 2.75 2.24 -1.63
CA ASP A 60 2.23 3.59 -1.59
C ASP A 60 3.35 4.61 -1.37
N HIS A 61 3.89 5.13 -2.48
CA HIS A 61 4.96 6.11 -2.46
C HIS A 61 4.59 7.48 -1.83
N ARG A 62 3.35 7.66 -1.33
CA ARG A 62 2.99 8.81 -0.50
C ARG A 62 3.60 8.71 0.89
N PHE A 63 3.92 7.51 1.36
CA PHE A 63 4.51 7.25 2.67
C PHE A 63 5.93 6.67 2.52
N CYS A 64 6.78 6.94 3.49
CA CYS A 64 8.07 6.27 3.61
C CYS A 64 7.86 4.89 4.23
N ALA A 65 8.26 3.80 3.56
CA ALA A 65 8.11 2.45 4.10
C ALA A 65 8.89 2.21 5.41
N THR A 66 9.97 2.98 5.63
CA THR A 66 10.84 2.89 6.80
C THR A 66 10.22 3.60 8.02
N CYS A 67 9.92 4.91 7.93
CA CYS A 67 9.45 5.71 9.07
C CYS A 67 7.95 6.05 9.05
N PHE A 68 7.22 5.60 8.02
CA PHE A 68 5.78 5.84 7.79
C PHE A 68 5.35 7.30 7.67
N GLN A 69 6.30 8.25 7.66
CA GLN A 69 5.97 9.65 7.42
C GLN A 69 5.42 9.85 6.01
N ARG A 70 4.41 10.71 5.91
CA ARG A 70 3.87 11.14 4.61
C ARG A 70 4.88 12.06 3.94
N VAL A 71 5.46 11.56 2.84
CA VAL A 71 6.45 12.24 2.00
C VAL A 71 5.83 12.83 0.74
N LYS A 72 4.60 12.42 0.37
CA LYS A 72 3.86 13.03 -0.73
C LYS A 72 2.39 13.22 -0.38
N THR A 73 1.81 14.27 -0.94
CA THR A 73 0.35 14.41 -1.05
C THR A 73 -0.04 14.26 -2.51
N THR A 74 -1.30 13.90 -2.73
CA THR A 74 -1.89 13.80 -4.07
C THR A 74 -3.13 14.68 -4.13
N SER A 75 -3.37 15.32 -5.28
CA SER A 75 -4.68 15.92 -5.58
C SER A 75 -5.19 15.34 -6.89
N ALA A 76 -6.50 15.13 -6.98
CA ALA A 76 -7.13 14.84 -8.25
C ALA A 76 -6.86 15.99 -9.24
N PRO A 77 -6.83 15.71 -10.55
CA PRO A 77 -6.83 16.79 -11.54
C PRO A 77 -8.10 17.64 -11.36
N SER A 78 -7.98 18.96 -11.55
CA SER A 78 -9.15 19.84 -11.55
C SER A 78 -10.05 19.55 -12.75
N GLU A 79 -11.36 19.77 -12.62
CA GLU A 79 -12.32 19.64 -13.74
C GLU A 79 -11.87 20.43 -14.96
N ASP A 80 -11.45 21.69 -14.79
CA ASP A 80 -10.91 22.53 -15.87
C ASP A 80 -9.68 21.92 -16.57
N TRP A 81 -8.85 21.14 -15.87
CA TRP A 81 -7.72 20.46 -16.51
C TRP A 81 -8.18 19.26 -17.32
N VAL A 82 -9.14 18.50 -16.78
CA VAL A 82 -9.75 17.36 -17.47
C VAL A 82 -10.47 17.84 -18.73
N ASP A 83 -11.28 18.90 -18.64
CA ASP A 83 -12.03 19.48 -19.75
C ASP A 83 -11.09 19.93 -20.88
N ARG A 84 -10.03 20.68 -20.54
CA ARG A 84 -9.01 21.11 -21.52
C ARG A 84 -8.25 19.97 -22.18
N GLY A 85 -8.08 18.85 -21.48
CA GLY A 85 -7.40 17.67 -22.02
C GLY A 85 -8.33 16.63 -22.64
N SER A 86 -9.65 16.78 -22.52
CA SER A 86 -10.65 15.81 -22.98
C SER A 86 -10.84 15.78 -24.51
N SER A 87 -10.52 16.90 -25.17
CA SER A 87 -10.63 17.07 -26.62
C SER A 87 -9.23 17.04 -27.25
N PRO A 88 -8.92 16.02 -28.06
CA PRO A 88 -7.64 15.96 -28.78
C PRO A 88 -7.41 17.20 -29.66
N MET A 89 -8.48 17.80 -30.16
CA MET A 89 -8.45 19.02 -30.96
C MET A 89 -8.02 20.23 -30.12
N ASP A 90 -8.61 20.43 -28.94
CA ASP A 90 -8.24 21.55 -28.06
C ASP A 90 -6.82 21.41 -27.52
N VAL A 91 -6.40 20.18 -27.19
CA VAL A 91 -5.01 19.88 -26.81
C VAL A 91 -4.06 20.22 -27.94
N ALA A 92 -4.38 19.83 -29.18
CA ALA A 92 -3.54 20.14 -30.34
C ALA A 92 -3.46 21.65 -30.57
N LEU A 93 -4.60 22.37 -30.54
CA LEU A 93 -4.64 23.83 -30.71
C LEU A 93 -3.85 24.55 -29.62
N ALA A 94 -3.95 24.12 -28.36
CA ALA A 94 -3.19 24.68 -27.25
C ALA A 94 -1.67 24.47 -27.37
N ASN A 95 -1.24 23.46 -28.15
CA ASN A 95 0.17 23.13 -28.38
C ASN A 95 0.67 23.57 -29.77
N GLY A 96 -0.06 24.47 -30.44
CA GLY A 96 0.38 25.14 -31.66
C GLY A 96 -0.17 24.56 -32.97
N ALA A 97 -1.13 23.64 -32.92
CA ALA A 97 -1.89 23.27 -34.12
C ALA A 97 -2.75 24.43 -34.61
N VAL A 98 -3.06 24.45 -35.91
CA VAL A 98 -3.84 25.52 -36.55
C VAL A 98 -4.99 24.90 -37.34
N LEU A 99 -6.16 25.54 -37.30
CA LEU A 99 -7.27 25.17 -38.19
C LEU A 99 -7.06 25.83 -39.56
N THR A 100 -7.04 25.01 -40.59
CA THR A 100 -6.99 25.45 -41.98
C THR A 100 -8.32 25.15 -42.65
N ASN A 101 -8.76 26.03 -43.56
CA ASN A 101 -9.95 25.82 -44.37
C ASN A 101 -9.50 25.75 -45.83
N GLY A 102 -9.58 24.56 -46.42
CA GLY A 102 -9.25 24.28 -47.81
C GLY A 102 -10.41 23.54 -48.46
N ASP A 103 -10.86 24.00 -49.63
CA ASP A 103 -11.93 23.38 -50.43
C ASP A 103 -13.27 23.17 -49.69
N GLY A 104 -13.53 23.97 -48.65
CA GLY A 104 -14.75 23.88 -47.84
C GLY A 104 -14.69 22.85 -46.71
N GLU A 105 -13.55 22.20 -46.50
CA GLU A 105 -13.27 21.30 -45.39
C GLU A 105 -12.37 21.99 -44.34
N ILE A 106 -12.72 21.83 -43.06
CA ILE A 106 -11.89 22.31 -41.95
C ILE A 106 -10.96 21.17 -41.54
N THR A 107 -9.65 21.39 -41.69
CA THR A 107 -8.61 20.43 -41.31
C THR A 107 -7.76 20.99 -40.18
N LEU A 108 -7.49 20.16 -39.17
CA LEU A 108 -6.55 20.49 -38.09
C LEU A 108 -5.12 20.16 -38.54
N ASP A 109 -4.32 21.19 -38.79
CA ASP A 109 -2.90 21.05 -39.08
C ASP A 109 -2.11 21.02 -37.77
N ALA A 110 -1.62 19.83 -37.41
CA ALA A 110 -0.82 19.59 -36.21
C ALA A 110 0.69 19.46 -36.51
N THR A 111 1.15 19.86 -37.70
CA THR A 111 2.54 19.67 -38.15
C THR A 111 3.56 20.39 -37.25
N GLU A 112 3.20 21.57 -36.73
CA GLU A 112 4.04 22.36 -35.82
C GLU A 112 3.75 22.08 -34.32
N CYS A 113 2.91 21.09 -34.04
CA CYS A 113 2.44 20.82 -32.68
C CYS A 113 3.57 20.22 -31.83
N ARG A 114 4.07 20.97 -30.85
CA ARG A 114 5.18 20.51 -30.00
C ARG A 114 4.66 19.60 -28.91
N HIS A 115 5.13 18.34 -28.90
CA HIS A 115 4.91 17.37 -27.83
C HIS A 115 3.44 17.14 -27.42
N ALA A 116 2.49 17.31 -28.35
CA ALA A 116 1.10 16.95 -28.12
C ALA A 116 0.89 15.43 -28.27
N ARG A 117 1.51 14.63 -27.40
CA ARG A 117 0.88 13.34 -27.10
C ARG A 117 -0.39 13.68 -26.33
N PRO A 118 -1.57 13.24 -26.77
CA PRO A 118 -2.76 13.32 -25.96
C PRO A 118 -2.39 12.74 -24.59
N THR A 119 -2.41 13.58 -23.56
CA THR A 119 -2.35 13.02 -22.21
C THR A 119 -3.68 12.33 -22.07
N ALA A 120 -3.66 11.01 -21.91
CA ALA A 120 -4.84 10.23 -21.60
C ALA A 120 -5.35 10.78 -20.25
N THR A 121 -6.23 11.79 -20.30
CA THR A 121 -6.73 12.50 -19.12
C THR A 121 -7.50 11.55 -18.20
N ASP A 122 -8.10 10.54 -18.80
CA ASP A 122 -8.67 9.35 -18.15
C ASP A 122 -7.64 8.49 -17.41
N SER A 123 -6.36 8.55 -17.79
CA SER A 123 -5.25 7.84 -17.13
C SER A 123 -4.53 8.68 -16.08
N ALA A 124 -4.84 9.98 -15.97
CA ALA A 124 -4.22 10.86 -14.98
C ALA A 124 -4.87 10.68 -13.60
N ILE A 125 -4.19 9.94 -12.71
CA ILE A 125 -4.66 9.68 -11.34
C ILE A 125 -4.47 10.87 -10.38
N GLY A 126 -3.75 11.91 -10.80
CA GLY A 126 -3.55 13.14 -10.01
C GLY A 126 -2.14 13.72 -10.06
N TYR A 127 -1.97 14.82 -9.33
CA TYR A 127 -0.69 15.50 -9.14
C TYR A 127 -0.09 15.11 -7.81
N GLN A 128 1.24 14.99 -7.76
CA GLN A 128 1.98 14.72 -6.53
C GLN A 128 2.63 16.02 -6.03
N TYR A 129 2.63 16.24 -4.72
CA TYR A 129 3.31 17.35 -4.08
C TYR A 129 4.18 16.87 -2.94
N ARG A 130 5.31 17.56 -2.72
CA ARG A 130 6.18 17.35 -1.57
C ARG A 130 5.49 17.80 -0.29
N THR A 131 5.77 17.10 0.81
CA THR A 131 5.44 17.53 2.16
C THR A 131 6.66 18.12 2.85
N GLU A 132 6.52 18.54 4.09
CA GLU A 132 7.65 18.91 4.94
C GLU A 132 8.61 17.76 5.23
N ASN A 133 8.23 16.50 4.98
CA ASN A 133 9.07 15.32 5.21
C ASN A 133 9.83 14.85 3.97
N THR A 134 9.61 15.51 2.83
CA THR A 134 10.34 15.24 1.58
C THR A 134 11.72 15.87 1.60
N THR A 135 12.72 15.14 1.10
CA THR A 135 14.02 15.70 0.72
C THR A 135 14.32 15.34 -0.74
N LEU A 136 15.17 16.12 -1.41
CA LEU A 136 15.67 15.76 -2.74
C LEU A 136 16.91 14.91 -2.58
N VAL A 137 16.93 13.78 -3.26
CA VAL A 137 18.06 12.84 -3.26
C VAL A 137 18.51 12.64 -4.70
N VAL A 138 19.82 12.46 -4.87
CA VAL A 138 20.41 12.15 -6.17
C VAL A 138 20.59 10.64 -6.24
N ASP A 139 20.05 10.04 -7.28
CA ASP A 139 20.18 8.63 -7.58
C ASP A 139 21.15 8.47 -8.75
N ASP A 140 22.13 7.60 -8.59
CA ASP A 140 23.03 7.22 -9.67
C ASP A 140 22.33 6.18 -10.53
N VAL A 141 21.95 6.58 -11.73
CA VAL A 141 21.34 5.68 -12.71
C VAL A 141 22.47 5.04 -13.51
N ASP A 142 22.44 3.71 -13.60
CA ASP A 142 23.31 2.98 -14.50
C ASP A 142 23.04 3.43 -15.94
N SER A 143 24.02 4.10 -16.54
CA SER A 143 23.96 4.59 -17.90
C SER A 143 24.33 3.51 -18.92
N GLY A 144 24.88 2.38 -18.47
CA GLY A 144 25.54 1.39 -19.32
C GLY A 144 26.89 1.84 -19.89
N ASP A 145 27.28 3.10 -19.70
CA ASP A 145 28.59 3.65 -20.08
C ASP A 145 29.41 3.96 -18.81
N PRO A 146 30.53 3.27 -18.56
CA PRO A 146 31.34 3.48 -17.36
C PRO A 146 31.98 4.88 -17.26
N TYR A 147 31.96 5.66 -18.34
CA TYR A 147 32.46 7.04 -18.36
C TYR A 147 31.36 8.09 -18.22
N GLN A 148 30.08 7.69 -18.19
CA GLN A 148 28.95 8.60 -18.07
C GLN A 148 28.21 8.36 -16.76
N ARG A 149 28.25 9.33 -15.85
CA ARG A 149 27.40 9.34 -14.66
C ARG A 149 26.06 10.01 -15.01
N LEU A 150 24.97 9.24 -14.97
CA LEU A 150 23.62 9.78 -15.08
C LEU A 150 23.04 9.96 -13.67
N GLU A 151 22.97 11.21 -13.24
CA GLU A 151 22.36 11.55 -11.95
C GLU A 151 20.88 11.91 -12.17
N ARG A 152 19.98 11.25 -11.44
CA ARG A 152 18.55 11.58 -11.42
C ARG A 152 18.13 12.07 -10.05
N THR A 153 17.56 13.26 -10.00
CA THR A 153 16.94 13.75 -8.76
C THR A 153 15.60 13.04 -8.54
N LYS A 154 15.44 12.42 -7.38
CA LYS A 154 14.17 11.84 -6.91
C LYS A 154 13.81 12.39 -5.51
N TRP A 155 12.60 12.08 -5.06
CA TRP A 155 12.14 12.44 -3.72
C TRP A 155 12.51 11.31 -2.75
N GLY A 156 13.24 11.66 -1.69
CA GLY A 156 13.50 10.81 -0.53
C GLY A 156 12.77 11.33 0.71
N CYS A 157 12.98 10.64 1.83
CA CYS A 157 12.46 11.01 3.13
C CYS A 157 13.52 11.70 4.00
N LYS A 158 13.10 12.64 4.85
CA LYS A 158 13.98 13.28 5.84
C LYS A 158 14.66 12.33 6.83
N CYS A 159 14.11 11.13 7.04
CA CYS A 159 14.77 10.09 7.85
C CYS A 159 16.04 9.51 7.17
N GLY A 160 16.35 9.91 5.95
CA GLY A 160 17.50 9.41 5.18
C GLY A 160 17.15 8.31 4.19
N ASN A 161 15.91 7.80 4.18
CA ASN A 161 15.51 6.80 3.20
C ASN A 161 15.40 7.41 1.79
N VAL A 162 16.22 6.91 0.88
CA VAL A 162 16.27 7.35 -0.53
C VAL A 162 15.32 6.55 -1.43
N ASP A 163 14.92 5.34 -1.02
CA ASP A 163 13.91 4.53 -1.68
C ASP A 163 12.69 4.37 -0.77
N LEU A 164 11.64 5.13 -1.08
CA LEU A 164 10.43 5.18 -0.27
C LEU A 164 9.71 3.83 -0.16
N SER A 165 9.98 2.87 -1.07
CA SER A 165 9.38 1.54 -1.07
C SER A 165 10.19 0.51 -0.27
N GLU A 166 11.45 0.80 0.03
CA GLU A 166 12.34 -0.06 0.78
C GLU A 166 12.31 0.26 2.28
N ARG A 167 12.41 -0.79 3.09
CA ARG A 167 12.52 -0.68 4.55
C ARG A 167 13.96 -0.84 4.96
N HIS A 168 14.46 0.10 5.73
CA HIS A 168 15.83 0.11 6.19
C HIS A 168 15.89 -0.10 7.71
N GLU A 169 16.18 -1.33 8.15
CA GLU A 169 16.10 -1.74 9.56
C GLU A 169 16.90 -0.81 10.49
N VAL A 170 18.11 -0.41 10.07
CA VAL A 170 18.96 0.53 10.82
C VAL A 170 18.26 1.87 11.09
N LEU A 171 17.52 2.41 10.12
CA LEU A 171 16.82 3.69 10.28
C LEU A 171 15.59 3.55 11.17
N GLU A 172 14.98 2.36 11.20
CA GLU A 172 13.84 2.07 12.08
C GLU A 172 14.25 2.07 13.56
N ASP A 173 15.49 1.65 13.85
CA ASP A 173 15.99 1.59 15.22
C ASP A 173 16.31 2.95 15.83
N VAL A 174 16.65 3.95 15.01
CA VAL A 174 17.13 5.26 15.47
C VAL A 174 15.99 6.17 15.95
N GLU A 175 14.78 6.03 15.40
CA GLU A 175 13.67 6.97 15.66
C GLU A 175 12.36 6.31 16.13
N ILE A 176 12.42 5.30 17.00
CA ILE A 176 11.20 4.58 17.41
C ILE A 176 10.08 5.46 17.96
N GLU A 177 10.43 6.55 18.66
CA GLU A 177 9.47 7.50 19.22
C GLU A 177 8.65 8.23 18.13
N SER A 178 9.24 8.44 16.96
CA SER A 178 8.59 9.11 15.82
C SER A 178 7.81 8.12 14.93
N ILE A 179 8.23 6.85 14.92
CA ILE A 179 7.65 5.78 14.07
C ILE A 179 6.22 5.46 14.48
N LEU A 180 5.92 5.27 15.77
CA LEU A 180 4.58 4.89 16.20
C LEU A 180 3.52 5.95 15.84
N PRO A 181 3.70 7.26 16.15
CA PRO A 181 2.78 8.29 15.69
C PRO A 181 2.67 8.40 14.16
N SER A 182 3.77 8.16 13.44
CA SER A 182 3.78 8.20 11.97
C SER A 182 3.02 7.03 11.35
N LEU A 183 3.25 5.81 11.86
CA LEU A 183 2.52 4.61 11.48
C LEU A 183 1.03 4.77 11.75
N TRP A 184 0.66 5.29 12.93
CA TRP A 184 -0.73 5.60 13.25
C TRP A 184 -1.38 6.51 12.19
N ARG A 185 -0.76 7.65 11.87
CA ARG A 185 -1.29 8.58 10.86
C ARG A 185 -1.36 7.97 9.47
N CYS A 186 -0.37 7.14 9.11
CA CYS A 186 -0.34 6.39 7.86
C CYS A 186 -1.54 5.43 7.78
N LEU A 187 -1.79 4.64 8.82
CA LEU A 187 -2.92 3.72 8.87
C LEU A 187 -4.26 4.45 8.78
N VAL A 188 -4.43 5.56 9.50
CA VAL A 188 -5.65 6.38 9.42
C VAL A 188 -5.89 6.87 7.99
N ALA A 189 -4.85 7.41 7.34
CA ALA A 189 -4.97 7.89 5.97
C ALA A 189 -5.35 6.77 4.98
N LEU A 190 -4.70 5.61 5.09
CA LEU A 190 -4.97 4.47 4.21
C LEU A 190 -6.35 3.84 4.45
N VAL A 191 -6.84 3.82 5.69
CA VAL A 191 -8.22 3.39 5.99
C VAL A 191 -9.23 4.39 5.43
N GLN A 192 -9.00 5.69 5.59
CA GLN A 192 -9.87 6.74 5.03
C GLN A 192 -9.93 6.69 3.51
N ASP A 193 -8.84 6.30 2.86
CA ASP A 193 -8.75 6.11 1.41
C ASP A 193 -9.32 4.74 0.96
N ASN A 194 -9.82 3.90 1.88
CA ASN A 194 -10.24 2.51 1.63
C ASN A 194 -9.15 1.64 0.96
N ALA A 195 -7.87 1.93 1.22
CA ALA A 195 -6.75 1.14 0.70
C ALA A 195 -6.54 -0.13 1.54
N ILE A 196 -6.61 -0.01 2.87
CA ILE A 196 -6.39 -1.11 3.84
C ILE A 196 -7.58 -1.31 4.77
N GLY A 197 -7.65 -2.50 5.37
CA GLY A 197 -8.65 -2.86 6.37
C GLY A 197 -9.97 -3.31 5.74
N PRO A 198 -10.91 -3.83 6.55
CA PRO A 198 -12.27 -4.09 6.10
C PRO A 198 -13.05 -2.79 5.86
N ASP A 199 -14.10 -2.86 5.03
CA ASP A 199 -14.96 -1.72 4.62
C ASP A 199 -15.59 -0.93 5.77
N GLN A 200 -15.55 -1.44 7.01
CA GLN A 200 -16.17 -0.85 8.21
C GLN A 200 -15.17 -0.53 9.33
N VAL A 201 -13.86 -0.42 9.05
CA VAL A 201 -12.94 0.07 10.08
C VAL A 201 -13.26 1.53 10.39
N ASP A 202 -13.75 1.78 11.61
CA ASP A 202 -13.80 3.12 12.16
C ASP A 202 -12.37 3.65 12.33
N ALA A 203 -11.95 4.56 11.45
CA ALA A 203 -10.64 5.21 11.46
C ALA A 203 -10.37 6.05 12.73
N ASN A 204 -11.33 6.11 13.67
CA ASN A 204 -11.26 6.92 14.87
C ASN A 204 -10.73 6.15 16.10
N ALA A 205 -11.33 6.38 17.28
CA ALA A 205 -10.80 5.99 18.58
C ALA A 205 -10.58 4.47 18.73
N ALA A 206 -11.42 3.64 18.11
CA ALA A 206 -11.27 2.19 18.17
C ALA A 206 -9.98 1.69 17.51
N LEU A 207 -9.64 2.23 16.32
CA LEU A 207 -8.38 1.93 15.65
C LEU A 207 -7.18 2.37 16.51
N LYS A 208 -7.28 3.54 17.16
CA LYS A 208 -6.21 4.07 18.04
C LYS A 208 -5.99 3.20 19.27
N ASP A 209 -7.08 2.82 19.95
CA ASP A 209 -7.02 2.01 21.16
C ASP A 209 -6.42 0.63 20.86
N ARG A 210 -6.84 -0.03 19.77
CA ARG A 210 -6.27 -1.32 19.32
C ARG A 210 -4.79 -1.19 18.94
N PHE A 211 -4.43 -0.15 18.19
CA PHE A 211 -3.05 0.10 17.78
C PHE A 211 -2.12 0.28 19.00
N LEU A 212 -2.51 1.12 19.96
CA LEU A 212 -1.71 1.36 21.16
C LEU A 212 -1.67 0.13 22.08
N GLY A 213 -2.74 -0.66 22.14
CA GLY A 213 -2.77 -1.94 22.85
C GLY A 213 -1.75 -2.93 22.28
N ALA A 214 -1.84 -3.21 20.97
CA ALA A 214 -0.92 -4.14 20.31
C ALA A 214 0.53 -3.66 20.35
N ALA A 215 0.78 -2.35 20.20
CA ALA A 215 2.12 -1.79 20.28
C ALA A 215 2.78 -1.97 21.66
N ARG A 216 1.99 -2.00 22.73
CA ARG A 216 2.48 -2.29 24.09
C ARG A 216 2.80 -3.77 24.30
N GLU A 217 1.99 -4.65 23.72
CA GLU A 217 2.09 -6.11 23.94
C GLU A 217 3.18 -6.76 23.09
N SER A 218 3.29 -6.40 21.81
CA SER A 218 4.11 -7.11 20.83
C SER A 218 5.30 -6.30 20.32
N TRP A 219 5.70 -5.27 21.06
CA TRP A 219 6.81 -4.34 20.78
C TRP A 219 7.60 -4.60 19.49
N ARG A 220 7.42 -3.73 18.48
CA ARG A 220 8.08 -3.79 17.15
C ARG A 220 7.67 -4.94 16.22
N ASP A 221 6.77 -5.84 16.61
CA ASP A 221 6.11 -6.74 15.66
C ASP A 221 5.10 -5.95 14.81
N TRP A 222 5.61 -5.18 13.84
CA TRP A 222 4.79 -4.32 13.00
C TRP A 222 3.70 -5.09 12.26
N ARG A 223 3.96 -6.34 11.88
CA ARG A 223 2.98 -7.20 11.22
C ARG A 223 1.82 -7.50 12.16
N PHE A 224 2.10 -7.90 13.40
CA PHE A 224 1.06 -8.12 14.39
C PHE A 224 0.33 -6.81 14.74
N ILE A 225 1.06 -5.73 15.05
CA ILE A 225 0.50 -4.44 15.46
C ILE A 225 -0.48 -3.90 14.41
N ILE A 226 -0.06 -3.87 13.13
CA ILE A 226 -0.91 -3.40 12.03
C ILE A 226 -2.11 -4.34 11.85
N GLY A 227 -1.88 -5.65 11.86
CA GLY A 227 -2.93 -6.65 11.69
C GLY A 227 -4.00 -6.57 12.78
N TYR A 228 -3.59 -6.50 14.04
CA TYR A 228 -4.48 -6.38 15.18
C TYR A 228 -5.20 -5.03 15.21
N ALA A 229 -4.52 -3.93 14.87
CA ALA A 229 -5.16 -2.63 14.77
C ALA A 229 -6.32 -2.63 13.76
N LEU A 230 -6.12 -3.25 12.60
CA LEU A 230 -7.11 -3.26 11.50
C LEU A 230 -8.21 -4.33 11.69
N TYR A 231 -7.86 -5.53 12.17
CA TYR A 231 -8.74 -6.70 12.16
C TYR A 231 -9.05 -7.27 13.55
N GLY A 232 -8.41 -6.75 14.61
CA GLY A 232 -8.63 -7.19 15.98
C GLY A 232 -10.06 -6.93 16.44
N PRO A 233 -10.56 -7.69 17.45
CA PRO A 233 -11.89 -7.47 17.99
C PRO A 233 -12.03 -6.02 18.43
N GLY A 234 -13.17 -5.40 18.11
CA GLY A 234 -13.50 -4.10 18.67
C GLY A 234 -13.51 -4.18 20.19
N VAL A 235 -13.06 -3.12 20.87
CA VAL A 235 -13.31 -2.99 22.30
C VAL A 235 -14.82 -2.82 22.44
N ASN A 236 -15.53 -3.89 22.78
CA ASN A 236 -16.91 -3.79 23.24
C ASN A 236 -16.88 -2.92 24.50
N ARG A 237 -17.17 -1.63 24.35
CA ARG A 237 -17.34 -0.70 25.48
C ARG A 237 -18.69 -0.92 26.14
#